data_AF-X0V946-F1
#
_entry.id   AF-X0V946-F1
#
_cell.length_a   1.000
_cell.length_b   1.000
_cell.length_c   1.000
_cell.angle_alpha   90.00
_cell.angle_beta   90.00
_cell.angle_gamma   90.00
#
_symmetry.space_group_name_H-M   'P 1'
#
loop_
_entity.id
_entity.type
_entity.pdbx_description
1 polymer ?
#
loop_
_entity_poly.entity_id
_entity_poly.type
_entity_poly.pdbx_seq_one_letter_code
_entity_poly.pdbx_strand_id
1 'polypeptide(L)'
;MKELDFNGTRILLGENAQDNWDIIDFESNYIWLHLDKFPSCHVIICDETPNDDTIMFAGELCKSKTKQKTLKDIKVCYTKCSNLNKGADIGSVS
;
A
#
# COMPACT_ATOMS: atom_id res chain seq x y z
N MET A 1 12.05 4.21 -2.30
CA MET A 1 10.66 4.04 -2.80
C MET A 1 10.72 3.68 -4.27
N LYS A 2 9.72 2.93 -4.76
CA LYS A 2 9.57 2.60 -6.17
C LYS A 2 8.26 3.16 -6.71
N GLU A 3 8.31 3.73 -7.90
CA GLU A 3 7.15 4.21 -8.63
C GLU A 3 6.85 3.30 -9.81
N LEU A 4 5.57 3.05 -10.04
CA LEU A 4 5.02 2.19 -11.08
C LEU A 4 3.87 2.92 -11.74
N ASP A 5 3.65 2.67 -13.03
CA ASP A 5 2.45 3.06 -13.74
C ASP A 5 1.66 1.80 -14.10
N PHE A 6 0.36 1.81 -13.81
CA PHE A 6 -0.56 0.75 -14.20
C PHE A 6 -1.84 1.36 -14.73
N ASN A 7 -2.16 1.09 -15.99
CA ASN A 7 -3.34 1.66 -16.67
C ASN A 7 -3.41 3.20 -16.60
N GLY A 8 -2.27 3.89 -16.63
CA GLY A 8 -2.21 5.35 -16.48
C GLY A 8 -2.45 5.85 -15.05
N THR A 9 -2.51 4.94 -14.08
CA THR A 9 -2.57 5.24 -12.65
C THR A 9 -1.19 5.08 -12.04
N ARG A 10 -0.72 6.11 -11.34
CA ARG A 10 0.54 6.10 -10.62
C ARG A 10 0.41 5.30 -9.33
N ILE A 11 1.36 4.40 -9.08
CA ILE A 11 1.42 3.53 -7.91
C ILE A 11 2.78 3.69 -7.23
N LEU A 12 2.77 4.01 -5.94
CA LEU A 12 3.97 4.12 -5.11
C LEU A 12 4.11 2.87 -4.23
N LEU A 13 5.30 2.32 -4.18
CA LEU A 13 5.65 1.15 -3.38
C LEU A 13 6.80 1.52 -2.44
N GLY A 14 6.59 1.33 -1.13
CA GLY A 14 7.65 1.47 -0.14
C GLY A 14 8.52 0.21 -0.10
N GLU A 15 9.85 0.36 -0.18
CA GLU A 15 10.77 -0.78 -0.19
C GLU A 15 11.39 -1.04 1.19
N ASN A 16 11.29 -0.07 2.10
CA ASN A 16 11.76 -0.15 3.48
C ASN A 16 10.83 0.65 4.41
N ALA A 17 11.06 0.59 5.72
CA ALA A 17 10.21 1.24 6.72
C ALA A 17 10.16 2.78 6.58
N GLN A 18 11.26 3.40 6.17
CA GLN A 18 11.32 4.85 5.93
C GLN A 18 10.51 5.22 4.68
N ASP A 19 10.71 4.51 3.57
CA ASP A 19 9.91 4.71 2.36
C ASP A 19 8.41 4.51 2.62
N ASN A 20 8.04 3.46 3.36
CA ASN A 20 6.66 3.18 3.72
C ASN A 20 6.00 4.36 4.46
N TRP A 21 6.79 5.09 5.24
CA TRP A 21 6.34 6.28 5.96
C TRP A 21 6.24 7.49 5.04
N ASP A 22 7.24 7.70 4.20
CA ASP A 22 7.39 8.89 3.38
C ASP A 22 6.41 8.91 2.19
N ILE A 23 5.96 7.75 1.70
CA ILE A 23 5.00 7.69 0.60
C ILE A 23 3.56 7.99 1.03
N ILE A 24 3.23 7.90 2.32
CA ILE A 24 1.86 8.12 2.79
C ILE A 24 1.59 9.61 2.90
N ASP A 25 0.73 10.10 2.00
CA ASP A 25 0.16 11.44 2.10
C ASP A 25 -1.17 11.40 2.85
N PHE A 26 -1.11 11.67 4.15
CA PHE A 26 -2.26 11.64 5.07
C PHE A 26 -3.31 12.72 4.79
N GLU A 27 -3.02 13.71 3.96
CA GLU A 27 -3.99 14.74 3.56
C GLU A 27 -4.73 14.34 2.27
N SER A 28 -4.27 13.29 1.58
CA SER A 28 -4.86 12.81 0.33
C SER A 28 -5.95 11.75 0.52
N ASN A 29 -6.88 11.68 -0.43
CA ASN A 29 -7.87 10.60 -0.52
C ASN A 29 -7.39 9.39 -1.33
N TYR A 30 -6.09 9.32 -1.61
CA TYR A 30 -5.48 8.20 -2.32
C TYR A 30 -5.66 6.89 -1.55
N ILE A 31 -5.65 5.77 -2.27
CA ILE A 31 -5.85 4.46 -1.68
C ILE A 31 -4.52 3.92 -1.19
N TRP A 32 -4.42 3.66 0.11
CA TRP A 32 -3.33 2.93 0.74
C TRP A 32 -3.69 1.45 0.89
N LEU A 33 -2.70 0.58 0.69
CA LEU A 33 -2.81 -0.87 0.81
C LEU A 33 -1.67 -1.47 1.63
N HIS A 34 -2.01 -2.51 2.39
CA HIS A 34 -1.09 -3.27 3.24
C HIS A 34 -1.65 -4.66 3.59
N LEU A 35 -0.80 -5.59 4.02
CA LEU A 35 -1.24 -6.91 4.45
C LEU A 35 -1.83 -6.87 5.87
N ASP A 36 -3.11 -7.23 6.01
CA ASP A 36 -3.90 -7.18 7.25
C ASP A 36 -3.16 -7.73 8.49
N LYS A 37 -2.58 -8.93 8.37
CA LYS A 37 -2.00 -9.68 9.51
C LYS A 37 -0.48 -9.77 9.51
N PHE A 38 0.18 -9.18 8.52
CA PHE A 38 1.61 -9.42 8.31
C PHE A 38 2.35 -8.11 8.03
N PRO A 39 3.59 -7.98 8.51
CA PRO A 39 4.43 -6.87 8.09
C PRO A 39 4.70 -6.97 6.59
N SER A 40 4.33 -5.92 5.84
CA SER A 40 4.56 -5.79 4.41
C SER A 40 4.98 -4.38 4.03
N CYS A 41 5.36 -4.22 2.77
CA CYS A 41 5.45 -2.90 2.15
C CYS A 41 4.09 -2.20 2.14
N HIS A 42 4.13 -0.87 2.17
CA HIS A 42 2.99 -0.01 1.91
C HIS A 42 2.90 0.27 0.41
N VAL A 43 1.69 0.23 -0.13
CA VAL A 43 1.42 0.61 -1.51
C VAL A 43 0.40 1.74 -1.51
N ILE A 44 0.65 2.78 -2.31
CA ILE A 44 -0.28 3.89 -2.52
C ILE A 44 -0.68 3.87 -3.98
N ILE A 45 -1.98 3.83 -4.25
CA ILE A 45 -2.55 4.12 -5.56
C ILE A 45 -2.89 5.61 -5.55
N CYS A 46 -2.24 6.40 -6.40
CA CYS A 46 -2.50 7.83 -6.57
C CYS A 46 -3.79 8.10 -7.36
N ASP A 47 -4.88 7.48 -6.90
CA ASP A 47 -6.23 7.62 -7.42
C ASP A 47 -7.20 7.49 -6.23
N GLU A 48 -8.23 8.31 -6.20
CA GLU A 48 -9.29 8.28 -5.19
C GLU A 48 -10.36 7.23 -5.50
N THR A 49 -10.48 6.86 -6.77
CA THR A 49 -11.49 5.92 -7.30
C THR A 49 -10.86 4.89 -8.23
N PRO A 50 -9.85 4.12 -7.76
CA PRO A 50 -9.24 3.10 -8.61
C PRO A 50 -10.24 2.00 -8.93
N ASN A 51 -10.11 1.43 -10.12
CA ASN A 51 -10.86 0.24 -10.50
C ASN A 51 -10.33 -1.02 -9.79
N ASP A 52 -11.12 -2.10 -9.84
CA ASP A 52 -10.79 -3.37 -9.19
C ASP A 52 -9.46 -3.96 -9.69
N ASP A 53 -9.10 -3.76 -10.96
CA ASP A 53 -7.85 -4.24 -11.54
C ASP A 53 -6.63 -3.56 -10.90
N THR A 54 -6.69 -2.24 -10.70
CA THR A 54 -5.62 -1.46 -10.06
C THR A 54 -5.48 -1.84 -8.58
N ILE A 55 -6.60 -2.04 -7.87
CA ILE A 55 -6.58 -2.52 -6.48
C ILE A 55 -5.96 -3.92 -6.41
N MET A 56 -6.34 -4.82 -7.32
CA MET A 56 -5.79 -6.18 -7.38
C MET A 56 -4.29 -6.16 -7.64
N PHE A 57 -3.85 -5.39 -8.64
CA PHE A 57 -2.44 -5.25 -8.98
C PHE A 57 -1.61 -4.71 -7.80
N ALA A 58 -2.12 -3.70 -7.10
CA ALA A 58 -1.48 -3.16 -5.90
C ALA A 58 -1.42 -4.19 -4.75
N GLY A 59 -2.48 -4.97 -4.54
CA GLY A 59 -2.49 -6.06 -3.56
C GLY A 59 -1.50 -7.18 -3.89
N GLU A 60 -1.37 -7.54 -5.16
CA GLU A 60 -0.36 -8.49 -5.62
C GLU A 60 1.06 -7.98 -5.42
N LEU A 61 1.30 -6.67 -5.61
CA LEU A 61 2.58 -6.04 -5.30
C LEU A 61 2.93 -6.19 -3.82
N CYS A 62 1.98 -5.90 -2.91
CA CYS A 62 2.15 -6.10 -1.47
C CYS A 62 2.57 -7.55 -1.16
N LYS A 63 1.93 -8.54 -1.79
CA LYS A 63 2.22 -9.95 -1.57
C LYS A 63 3.57 -10.38 -2.15
N SER A 64 3.87 -9.97 -3.38
CA SER A 64 5.04 -10.43 -4.15
C SER A 64 6.38 -10.14 -3.46
N LYS A 65 6.42 -9.06 -2.67
CA LYS A 65 7.61 -8.59 -1.95
C LYS A 65 7.76 -9.14 -0.54
N THR A 66 6.84 -10.00 -0.09
CA THR A 66 6.87 -10.57 1.27
C THR A 66 7.30 -12.03 1.29
N LYS A 67 7.75 -12.50 2.45
CA LYS A 67 8.11 -13.91 2.68
C LYS A 67 6.90 -14.84 2.49
N GLN A 68 5.70 -14.29 2.61
CA GLN A 68 4.41 -14.95 2.53
C GLN A 68 3.90 -15.15 1.09
N LYS A 69 4.69 -14.83 0.05
CA LYS A 69 4.30 -14.97 -1.37
C LYS A 69 3.66 -16.32 -1.75
N THR A 70 3.99 -17.40 -1.05
CA THR A 70 3.46 -18.75 -1.29
C THR A 70 2.18 -19.07 -0.52
N LEU A 71 1.80 -18.26 0.48
CA LEU A 71 0.56 -18.48 1.23
C LEU A 71 -0.65 -18.13 0.36
N LYS A 72 -1.64 -19.02 0.39
CA LYS A 72 -2.96 -18.79 -0.21
C LYS A 72 -3.83 -18.05 0.81
N ASP A 73 -4.84 -17.33 0.32
CA ASP A 73 -5.85 -16.64 1.13
C ASP A 73 -5.31 -15.54 2.07
N ILE A 74 -4.25 -14.85 1.65
CA ILE A 74 -3.80 -13.63 2.35
C ILE A 74 -4.79 -12.50 2.04
N LYS A 75 -5.28 -11.86 3.10
CA LYS A 75 -6.11 -10.67 3.00
C LYS A 75 -5.24 -9.42 2.89
N VAL A 76 -5.57 -8.56 1.94
CA VAL A 76 -5.02 -7.22 1.79
C VAL A 76 -6.07 -6.25 2.33
N CYS A 77 -5.65 -5.33 3.19
CA CYS A 77 -6.48 -4.23 3.65
C CYS A 77 -6.15 -3.01 2.80
N TYR A 78 -7.18 -2.23 2.49
CA TYR A 78 -7.01 -0.94 1.85
C TYR A 78 -7.99 0.08 2.44
N THR A 79 -7.56 1.33 2.49
CA THR A 79 -8.35 2.47 2.96
C THR A 79 -7.81 3.75 2.32
N LYS A 80 -8.49 4.86 2.51
CA LYS A 80 -7.97 6.18 2.10
C LYS A 80 -6.83 6.60 3.02
N CYS A 81 -5.81 7.25 2.47
CA CYS A 81 -4.73 7.81 3.28
C CYS A 81 -5.24 8.81 4.33
N SER A 82 -6.28 9.58 3.99
CA SER A 82 -6.99 10.48 4.91
C SER A 82 -7.61 9.79 6.13
N ASN A 83 -7.82 8.48 6.09
CA ASN A 83 -8.36 7.71 7.21
C ASN A 83 -7.26 7.16 8.12
N LEU A 84 -6.00 7.25 7.71
CA LEU A 84 -4.87 6.75 8.49
C LEU A 84 -4.42 7.80 9.50
N ASN A 85 -3.99 7.34 10.66
CA ASN A 85 -3.25 8.15 11.62
C ASN A 85 -1.81 7.64 11.70
N LYS A 86 -0.87 8.58 11.78
CA LYS A 86 0.55 8.25 12.03
C LYS A 86 0.66 7.59 13.40
N GLY A 87 1.22 6.39 13.45
CA GLY A 87 1.59 5.74 14.70
C GLY A 87 2.79 6.43 15.36
N ALA A 88 3.15 5.99 16.57
CA ALA A 88 4.30 6.53 17.28
C ALA A 88 5.65 6.10 16.67
N ASP A 89 5.68 4.93 16.03
CA ASP A 89 6.89 4.34 15.44
C ASP A 89 6.93 4.51 13.92
N ILE A 90 8.14 4.71 13.37
CA ILE A 90 8.36 4.83 11.93
C ILE A 90 7.91 3.54 11.23
N GLY A 91 6.98 3.69 10.29
CA GLY A 91 6.35 2.61 9.54
C GLY A 91 5.06 2.05 10.17
N SER A 92 4.61 2.58 11.31
CA SER A 92 3.34 2.19 11.96
C SER A 92 2.21 3.16 11.61
N VAL A 93 1.07 2.64 11.15
CA VAL A 93 -0.15 3.42 10.92
C VAL A 93 -1.34 2.74 11.59
N SER A 94 -2.32 3.54 12.02
CA SER A 94 -3.52 3.11 12.76
C SER A 94 -4.79 3.79 12.29
#